data_AF-A0A931Y9H0-F1
#
_entry.id   AF-A0A931Y9H0-F1
#
_cell.length_a   1.000
_cell.length_b   1.000
_cell.length_c   1.000
_cell.angle_alpha   90.00
_cell.angle_beta   90.00
_cell.angle_gamma   90.00
#
_symmetry.space_group_name_H-M   'P 1'
#
loop_
_entity.id
_entity.type
_entity.pdbx_description
1 polymer ?
#
loop_
_entity_poly.entity_id
_entity_poly.type
_entity_poly.pdbx_seq_one_letter_code
_entity_poly.pdbx_strand_id
1 'polypeptide(L)'
;MEASYKNCQSCGMPLKRDEKGGGTNYDRSKSKMYCSKCYENGKFTTPNMTVEEMRTLVKEKLKESGFPGFLAGLFTRNIPKLERWKKNS
;
A
#
# COMPACT_ATOMS: atom_id res chain seq x y z
N MET A 1 -2.30 -12.40 -16.27
CA MET A 1 -3.16 -12.80 -15.13
C MET A 1 -3.03 -11.73 -14.06
N GLU A 2 -4.03 -10.87 -13.89
CA GLU A 2 -3.99 -9.83 -12.86
C GLU A 2 -4.23 -10.47 -11.48
N ALA A 3 -3.17 -10.61 -10.68
CA ALA A 3 -3.28 -11.10 -9.32
C ALA A 3 -4.12 -10.11 -8.49
N SER A 4 -5.28 -10.57 -8.01
CA SER A 4 -6.14 -9.80 -7.10
C SER A 4 -5.60 -9.91 -5.69
N TYR A 5 -5.08 -8.81 -5.13
CA TYR A 5 -4.54 -8.81 -3.78
C TYR A 5 -5.59 -8.37 -2.76
N LYS A 6 -5.54 -8.93 -1.55
CA LYS A 6 -6.37 -8.46 -0.42
C LYS A 6 -5.79 -7.20 0.22
N ASN A 7 -4.49 -6.97 0.03
CA ASN A 7 -3.71 -5.91 0.64
C ASN A 7 -2.94 -5.15 -0.44
N CYS A 8 -2.82 -3.84 -0.26
CA CYS A 8 -2.05 -2.98 -1.14
C CYS A 8 -0.58 -3.43 -1.18
N GLN A 9 -0.07 -3.69 -2.38
CA GLN A 9 1.31 -4.13 -2.60
C GLN A 9 2.35 -2.99 -2.50
N SER A 10 1.96 -1.84 -1.95
CA SER A 10 2.82 -0.68 -1.68
C SER A 10 2.85 -0.34 -0.20
N CYS A 11 1.69 -0.19 0.45
CA CYS A 11 1.58 0.16 1.87
C CYS A 11 1.19 -1.00 2.80
N GLY A 12 0.79 -2.15 2.27
CA GLY A 12 0.29 -3.28 3.05
C GLY A 12 -1.12 -3.10 3.61
N MET A 13 -1.76 -1.93 3.39
CA MET A 13 -3.11 -1.63 3.87
C MET A 13 -4.14 -2.55 3.19
N PRO A 14 -5.11 -3.11 3.93
CA PRO A 14 -6.19 -3.89 3.34
C PRO A 14 -6.99 -3.06 2.31
N LEU A 15 -7.11 -3.55 1.08
CA LEU A 15 -7.87 -2.83 0.04
C LEU A 15 -9.37 -2.75 0.37
N LYS A 16 -9.88 -3.68 1.17
CA LYS A 16 -11.25 -3.64 1.70
C LYS A 16 -11.53 -2.39 2.57
N ARG A 17 -10.49 -1.79 3.17
CA ARG A 17 -10.61 -0.54 3.95
C ARG A 17 -10.43 0.71 3.09
N ASP A 18 -10.11 0.58 1.81
CA ASP A 18 -9.99 1.70 0.90
C ASP A 18 -11.38 2.16 0.47
N GLU A 19 -11.75 3.40 0.80
CA GLU A 19 -13.07 3.95 0.48
C GLU A 19 -13.33 4.03 -1.04
N LYS A 20 -12.27 4.19 -1.84
CA LYS A 20 -12.33 4.22 -3.30
C LYS A 20 -12.27 2.82 -3.94
N GLY A 21 -12.19 1.76 -3.13
CA GLY A 21 -12.15 0.37 -3.57
C GLY A 21 -10.86 -0.05 -4.29
N GLY A 22 -9.79 0.75 -4.19
CA GLY A 22 -8.53 0.51 -4.88
C GLY A 22 -8.04 1.72 -5.69
N GLY A 23 -6.80 1.62 -6.16
CA GLY A 23 -6.15 2.61 -7.02
C GLY A 23 -6.82 2.73 -8.38
N THR A 24 -6.36 3.69 -9.18
CA THR A 24 -6.88 3.90 -10.53
C THR A 24 -5.73 3.81 -11.53
N ASN A 25 -5.90 3.04 -12.60
CA ASN A 25 -4.97 2.93 -13.72
C ASN A 25 -5.16 4.11 -14.69
N TYR A 26 -4.28 4.24 -15.69
CA TYR A 26 -4.36 5.31 -16.69
C TYR A 26 -5.66 5.27 -17.50
N ASP A 27 -6.19 4.07 -17.77
CA ASP A 27 -7.42 3.84 -18.51
C ASP A 27 -8.71 4.06 -17.68
N ARG A 28 -8.59 4.56 -16.44
CA ARG A 28 -9.65 4.72 -15.43
C ARG A 28 -10.18 3.41 -14.82
N SER A 29 -9.62 2.24 -15.17
CA SER A 29 -9.91 1.00 -14.43
C SER A 29 -9.35 1.03 -13.02
N LYS A 30 -9.92 0.18 -12.16
CA LYS A 30 -9.49 0.03 -10.77
C LYS A 30 -8.31 -0.92 -10.65
N SER A 31 -7.26 -0.46 -9.99
CA SER A 31 -6.12 -1.30 -9.62
C SER A 31 -6.48 -2.16 -8.41
N LYS A 32 -6.44 -3.49 -8.60
CA LYS A 32 -6.63 -4.48 -7.52
C LYS A 32 -5.33 -4.81 -6.79
N MET A 33 -4.22 -4.17 -7.15
CA MET A 33 -2.91 -4.37 -6.52
C MET A 33 -2.58 -3.27 -5.53
N TYR A 34 -3.02 -2.03 -5.81
CA TYR A 34 -2.67 -0.85 -5.02
C TYR A 34 -3.92 -0.15 -4.50
N CYS A 35 -3.79 0.53 -3.36
CA CYS A 35 -4.86 1.37 -2.83
C CYS A 35 -4.85 2.75 -3.50
N SER A 36 -5.95 3.47 -3.38
CA SER A 36 -6.10 4.80 -3.96
C SER A 36 -5.10 5.84 -3.44
N LYS A 37 -4.63 5.69 -2.21
CA LYS A 37 -3.64 6.60 -1.62
C LYS A 37 -2.23 6.39 -2.17
N CYS A 38 -1.91 5.17 -2.59
CA CYS A 38 -0.59 4.82 -3.09
C CYS A 38 -0.47 4.93 -4.60
N TYR A 39 -1.57 4.72 -5.33
CA TYR A 39 -1.57 4.64 -6.78
C TYR A 39 -2.83 5.28 -7.35
N GLU A 40 -2.64 6.34 -8.11
CA GLU A 40 -3.73 7.12 -8.71
C GLU A 40 -3.35 7.53 -10.14
N ASN A 41 -4.31 7.45 -11.06
CA ASN A 41 -4.13 7.78 -12.48
C ASN A 41 -2.92 7.09 -13.15
N GLY A 42 -2.68 5.82 -12.83
CA GLY A 42 -1.58 5.06 -13.40
C GLY A 42 -0.20 5.38 -12.81
N LYS A 43 -0.12 6.20 -11.76
CA LYS A 43 1.14 6.65 -11.16
C LYS A 43 1.13 6.47 -9.64
N PHE A 44 2.30 6.19 -9.08
CA PHE A 44 2.47 6.23 -7.64
C PHE A 44 2.46 7.68 -7.16
N THR A 45 1.76 7.96 -6.07
CA THR A 45 1.74 9.29 -5.44
C THR A 45 3.11 9.67 -4.87
N THR A 46 3.92 8.67 -4.50
CA THR A 46 5.23 8.87 -3.88
C THR A 46 6.34 8.07 -4.59
N PRO A 47 6.71 8.38 -5.85
CA PRO A 47 7.64 7.56 -6.63
C PRO A 47 9.06 7.54 -6.05
N ASN A 48 9.52 8.64 -5.45
CA ASN A 48 10.86 8.78 -4.86
C ASN A 48 10.96 8.28 -3.41
N MET A 49 9.85 7.84 -2.81
CA MET A 49 9.82 7.42 -1.41
C MET A 49 10.53 6.07 -1.25
N THR A 50 11.31 5.94 -0.19
CA THR A 50 11.97 4.69 0.18
C THR A 50 11.02 3.76 0.94
N VAL A 51 11.39 2.47 1.00
CA VAL A 51 10.63 1.46 1.74
C VAL A 51 10.57 1.77 3.24
N GLU A 52 11.63 2.38 3.79
CA GLU A 52 11.73 2.75 5.20
C GLU A 52 10.82 3.94 5.53
N GLU A 53 10.81 4.96 4.68
CA GLU A 53 9.86 6.08 4.79
C GLU A 53 8.41 5.59 4.69
N MET A 54 8.13 4.67 3.75
CA MET A 54 6.80 4.08 3.61
C MET A 54 6.38 3.34 4.88
N ARG A 55 7.29 2.60 5.52
CA ARG A 55 7.03 1.93 6.80
C ARG A 55 6.65 2.92 7.89
N THR A 56 7.43 3.98 8.04
CA THR A 56 7.17 5.02 9.04
C THR A 56 5.83 5.69 8.79
N LEU A 57 5.58 6.10 7.55
CA LEU A 57 4.32 6.75 7.16
C LEU A 57 3.10 5.86 7.43
N VAL A 58 3.17 4.58 7.06
CA VAL A 58 2.06 3.63 7.30
C VAL A 58 1.89 3.38 8.80
N LYS A 59 2.99 3.27 9.57
CA LYS A 59 2.93 3.09 11.02
C LYS A 59 2.21 4.25 11.69
N GLU A 60 2.57 5.48 11.34
CA GLU A 60 1.94 6.71 11.85
C GLU A 60 0.46 6.75 11.47
N LYS A 61 0.12 6.47 10.20
CA LYS A 61 -1.28 6.46 9.75
C LYS A 61 -2.13 5.39 10.41
N LEU A 62 -1.57 4.21 10.67
CA LEU A 62 -2.26 3.15 11.42
C LEU A 62 -2.49 3.57 12.87
N LYS A 63 -1.50 4.22 13.50
CA LYS A 63 -1.61 4.75 14.86
C LYS A 63 -2.69 5.84 14.95
N GLU A 64 -2.71 6.78 14.00
CA GLU A 64 -3.78 7.80 13.87
C GLU A 64 -5.17 7.15 13.71
N SER A 65 -5.26 6.06 12.94
CA SER A 65 -6.53 5.36 12.69
C SER A 65 -7.01 4.51 13.88
N GLY A 66 -6.37 4.61 15.05
CA GLY A 66 -6.72 3.82 16.24
C GLY A 66 -6.29 2.35 16.15
N PHE A 67 -5.38 2.01 15.24
CA PHE A 67 -4.87 0.65 15.12
C PHE A 67 -3.86 0.37 16.26
N PRO A 68 -3.90 -0.81 16.89
CA PRO A 68 -2.95 -1.14 17.95
C PRO A 68 -1.51 -1.05 17.46
N GLY A 69 -0.66 -0.30 18.18
CA GLY A 69 0.71 -0.02 17.76
C GLY A 69 1.57 -1.27 17.54
N PHE A 70 1.32 -2.35 18.29
CA PHE A 70 1.99 -3.64 18.10
C PHE A 70 1.64 -4.29 16.75
N LEU A 71 0.37 -4.21 16.32
CA LEU A 71 -0.06 -4.69 15.02
C LEU A 71 0.50 -3.81 13.92
N ALA A 72 0.47 -2.48 14.08
CA ALA A 72 1.03 -1.55 13.11
C ALA A 72 2.53 -1.85 12.83
N GLY A 73 3.30 -2.18 13.87
CA GLY A 73 4.68 -2.64 13.73
C GLY A 73 4.79 -3.95 12.94
N LEU A 74 3.95 -4.95 13.24
CA LEU A 74 3.95 -6.23 12.53
C LEU A 74 3.56 -6.10 11.05
N PHE A 75 2.57 -5.25 10.73
CA PHE A 75 2.16 -4.96 9.36
C PHE A 75 3.27 -4.27 8.57
N THR A 76 3.87 -3.22 9.15
CA THR A 76 4.95 -2.48 8.50
C THR A 76 6.20 -3.33 8.34
N ARG A 77 6.42 -4.33 9.20
CA ARG A 77 7.53 -5.29 9.06
C ARG A 77 7.47 -6.07 7.73
N ASN A 78 6.28 -6.32 7.18
CA ASN A 78 6.11 -7.02 5.91
C ASN A 78 6.15 -6.12 4.66
N ILE A 79 6.13 -4.79 4.81
CA ILE A 79 6.18 -3.85 3.67
C ILE A 79 7.34 -4.10 2.69
N PRO A 80 8.61 -4.32 3.10
CA PRO A 80 9.69 -4.59 2.16
C PRO A 80 9.54 -5.89 1.36
N LYS A 81 8.63 -6.78 1.75
CA LYS A 81 8.33 -8.02 1.01
C LYS A 81 7.23 -7.85 -0.03
N LEU A 82 6.57 -6.69 -0.09
CA LEU A 82 5.49 -6.41 -1.05
C LEU A 82 6.06 -6.18 -2.45
N GLU A 83 5.27 -6.47 -3.48
CA GLU A 83 5.71 -6.42 -4.89
C GLU A 83 6.37 -5.09 -5.30
N ARG A 84 5.92 -3.94 -4.76
CA ARG A 84 6.55 -2.64 -5.04
C ARG A 84 8.01 -2.56 -4.56
N TRP A 85 8.30 -3.18 -3.42
CA TRP A 85 9.57 -3.05 -2.70
C TRP A 85 10.43 -4.30 -2.79
N LYS A 86 9.84 -5.41 -3.23
CA LYS A 86 10.51 -6.68 -3.44
C LYS A 86 11.58 -6.48 -4.51
N LYS A 87 12.82 -6.32 -4.06
CA LYS A 87 13.98 -6.49 -4.93
C LYS A 87 14.03 -7.98 -5.28
N ASN A 88 13.86 -8.30 -6.56
CA ASN A 88 14.15 -9.64 -7.06
C ASN A 88 15.62 -9.92 -6.77
N SER A 89 15.89 -10.81 -5.82
CA SER A 89 17.13 -11.59 -5.77
C SER A 89 16.84 -12.96 -6.37
#